data_AF-A0A7R9KCL6-F1
#
_entry.id   AF-A0A7R9KCL6-F1
#
_cell.length_a   1.000
_cell.length_b   1.000
_cell.length_c   1.000
_cell.angle_alpha   90.00
_cell.angle_beta   90.00
_cell.angle_gamma   90.00
#
_symmetry.space_group_name_H-M   'P 1'
#
loop_
_entity.id
_entity.type
_entity.pdbx_description
1 polymer ?
#
loop_
_entity_poly.entity_id
_entity_poly.type
_entity_poly.pdbx_seq_one_letter_code
_entity_poly.pdbx_strand_id
1 'polypeptide(L)' 'MAANFDPYDKNSWYFGPINRSEATTILMSENETGVFLVRNSTTIVGDLVLCV' A
#
# COMPACT_ATOMS: atom_id res chain seq x y z
N MET A 1 6.36 12.60 12.55
CA MET A 1 7.39 12.34 11.53
C MET A 1 6.68 11.53 10.46
N ALA A 2 6.11 12.21 9.46
CA ALA A 2 5.48 11.51 8.35
C ALA A 2 6.59 10.76 7.64
N ALA A 3 6.54 9.42 7.65
CA ALA A 3 7.44 8.64 6.81
C ALA A 3 7.03 8.97 5.38
N ASN A 4 7.81 9.83 4.74
CA ASN A 4 7.59 10.25 3.37
C ASN A 4 7.56 8.99 2.51
N PHE A 5 6.53 8.84 1.68
CA PHE A 5 6.43 7.70 0.78
C PHE A 5 7.70 7.60 -0.09
N ASP A 6 8.47 6.52 0.04
CA ASP A 6 9.65 6.24 -0.77
C ASP A 6 9.41 5.04 -1.69
N PRO A 7 9.28 5.24 -3.01
CA PRO A 7 9.08 4.14 -3.96
C PRO A 7 10.25 3.15 -4.02
N TYR A 8 11.45 3.54 -3.55
CA TYR A 8 12.63 2.69 -3.51
C TYR A 8 12.75 1.89 -2.20
N ASP A 9 12.03 2.26 -1.14
CA ASP A 9 11.95 1.49 0.09
C ASP A 9 10.76 0.53 0.07
N LYS A 10 11.06 -0.77 0.06
CA LYS A 10 10.04 -1.82 0.16
C LYS A 10 9.09 -1.61 1.33
N ASN A 11 9.57 -1.19 2.50
CA ASN A 11 8.71 -1.03 3.67
C ASN A 11 7.78 0.19 3.56
N SER A 12 8.02 1.09 2.62
CA SER A 12 7.21 2.28 2.40
C SER A 12 5.99 2.01 1.53
N TRP A 13 6.04 1.00 0.65
CA TRP A 13 4.93 0.62 -0.23
C TRP A 13 4.37 -0.77 0.04
N TYR A 14 5.08 -1.68 0.72
CA TYR A 14 4.61 -3.04 1.00
C TYR A 14 4.03 -3.16 2.42
N PHE A 15 2.71 -3.35 2.50
CA PHE A 15 1.98 -3.42 3.78
C PHE A 15 1.58 -4.83 4.19
N GLY A 16 1.90 -5.85 3.38
CA GLY A 16 1.60 -7.24 3.70
C GLY A 16 0.09 -7.56 3.61
N PRO A 17 -0.46 -8.42 4.49
CA PRO A 17 -1.84 -8.89 4.42
C PRO A 17 -2.83 -7.88 5.01
N ILE A 18 -2.94 -6.71 4.37
CA ILE A 18 -3.98 -5.72 4.67
C ILE A 18 -5.20 -5.90 3.78
N ASN A 19 -6.37 -5.52 4.30
CA ASN A 19 -7.60 -5.57 3.53
C ASN A 19 -7.73 -4.35 2.58
N ARG A 20 -8.67 -4.41 1.63
CA ARG A 20 -8.88 -3.32 0.66
C ARG A 20 -9.23 -1.99 1.34
N SER A 21 -10.03 -2.04 2.41
CA SER A 21 -10.48 -0.84 3.10
C SER A 21 -9.32 -0.12 3.78
N GLU A 22 -8.43 -0.86 4.46
CA GLU A 22 -7.23 -0.32 5.07
C GLU A 22 -6.29 0.29 4.03
N ALA A 23 -6.10 -0.40 2.90
CA ALA A 23 -5.31 0.13 1.78
C ALA A 23 -5.87 1.48 1.29
N THR A 24 -7.18 1.58 1.09
CA THR A 24 -7.84 2.83 0.70
C THR A 24 -7.71 3.92 1.76
N THR A 25 -7.83 3.59 3.04
CA THR A 25 -7.66 4.57 4.13
C THR A 25 -6.23 5.12 4.17
N ILE A 26 -5.22 4.28 3.96
CA ILE A 26 -3.82 4.71 3.87
C ILE A 26 -3.64 5.65 2.68
N LEU A 27 -4.08 5.24 1.48
CA LEU A 27 -3.98 6.07 0.26
C LEU A 27 -4.72 7.40 0.39
N MET A 28 -5.87 7.44 1.07
CA MET A 28 -6.62 8.68 1.32
C MET A 28 -5.97 9.57 2.39
N SER A 29 -5.17 9.01 3.29
CA SER A 29 -4.42 9.77 4.29
C SER A 29 -3.19 10.44 3.69
N GLU A 30 -2.67 9.89 2.59
CA GLU A 30 -1.56 10.47 1.86
C GLU A 30 -2.10 11.56 0.92
N ASN A 31 -1.58 12.79 1.07
CA ASN A 31 -2.04 13.95 0.29
C ASN A 31 -1.21 14.15 -1.00
N GLU A 32 -0.27 13.25 -1.28
CA GLU A 32 0.61 13.31 -2.45
C GLU A 32 0.05 12.49 -3.62
N THR A 33 0.17 13.04 -4.82
CA THR A 33 -0.22 12.35 -6.04
C THR A 33 0.86 11.35 -6.45
N GLY A 34 0.46 10.14 -6.81
CA GLY A 34 1.39 9.07 -7.22
C GLY A 34 1.81 8.13 -6.09
N VAL A 35 1.20 8.24 -4.91
CA VAL A 35 1.33 7.27 -3.83
C VAL A 35 0.63 5.98 -4.25
N PHE A 36 1.31 4.86 -4.02
CA PHE A 36 0.76 3.53 -4.27
C PHE A 36 1.19 2.59 -3.15
N LEU A 37 0.46 1.50 -2.97
CA LEU A 37 0.88 0.45 -2.04
C LEU A 37 0.58 -0.93 -2.59
N VAL A 38 1.34 -1.92 -2.13
CA VAL A 38 1.20 -3.32 -2.48
C VAL A 38 0.78 -4.10 -1.24
N ARG A 39 -0.24 -4.94 -1.40
CA ARG A 39 -0.76 -5.82 -0.36
C ARG A 39 -0.86 -7.25 -0.86
N ASN A 40 -0.94 -8.22 0.05
CA ASN A 40 -1.23 -9.60 -0.32
C ASN A 40 -2.68 -9.73 -0.82
N SER A 41 -2.86 -10.52 -1.87
CA SER A 41 -4.18 -10.91 -2.36
C SER A 41 -4.88 -11.77 -1.32
N THR A 42 -6.13 -11.42 -1.02
CA THR A 42 -6.99 -12.19 -0.11
C THR A 42 -7.75 -13.30 -0.84
N THR A 43 -7.76 -13.27 -2.17
CA THR A 43 -8.50 -14.23 -3.02
C THR A 43 -7.58 -15.28 -3.64
N ILE A 44 -6.30 -14.96 -3.87
CA ILE A 44 -5.32 -15.86 -4.46
C ILE A 44 -4.08 -15.85 -3.56
N VAL A 45 -3.80 -16.97 -2.92
CA VAL A 45 -2.64 -17.08 -2.02
C VAL A 45 -1.36 -17.00 -2.85
N GLY A 46 -0.44 -16.12 -2.43
CA GLY A 46 0.83 -15.89 -3.11
C GLY A 46 0.83 -14.72 -4.10
N ASP A 47 -0.34 -14.22 -4.46
CA ASP A 47 -0.46 -13.06 -5.34
C ASP A 47 -0.33 -11.74 -4.57
N LEU A 48 0.19 -10.74 -5.28
CA LEU A 48 0.30 -9.36 -4.81
C LEU A 48 -0.67 -8.47 -5.57
N VAL A 49 -1.28 -7.54 -4.85
CA VAL A 49 -2.24 -6.57 -5.39
C VAL A 49 -1.68 -5.17 -5.21
N LEU A 50 -1.58 -4.43 -6.32
CA LEU A 50 -1.25 -3.01 -6.32
C LEU A 50 -2.53 -2.19 -6.06
N CYS A 51 -2.44 -1.22 -5.16
CA CYS A 51 -3.49 -0.25 -4.85
C CYS A 51 -2.96 1.17 -5.15
N VAL A 52 -3.76 1.94 -5.89
CA VAL A 52 -3.50 3.32 -6.36
C VAL A 52 -4.73 4.18 -6.15
#